data_AF-X1BUV4-F1
#
_entry.id   AF-X1BUV4-F1
#
_cell.length_a   1.000
_cell.length_b   1.000
_cell.length_c   1.000
_cell.angle_alpha   90.00
_cell.angle_beta   90.00
_cell.angle_gamma   90.00
#
_symmetry.space_group_name_H-M   'P 1'
#
loop_
_entity.id
_entity.type
_entity.pdbx_description
1 polymer ?
#
loop_
_entity_poly.entity_id
_entity_poly.type
_entity_poly.pdbx_seq_one_letter_code
_entity_poly.pdbx_strand_id
1 'polypeptide(L)'
;MNIPTTQIKNFDTIDSIDEAAELVDNLVEEEMREIEIPPEVEFWGHCSNLQVWYEQGYDTSLIHSNIAFQILKKLTEVGDPLARDVYKGEIIKRYENGTEKTKEYLRKAGFLRELQVDERLNLLLDNQNFGALMELSEEVTFDPNPLPTIECLLWRISIKEEKIIELDLSDLDLKTFPKAILKLKGLIILILNDNYLKTVPSEIRKLSSLKQLWIEENKITHLPDSICEMVSLEEIWAGGNKIQVLPDNIGGLINLRHLKLGSNEIRELPESFYRLVSLENLSLQ
;
A
#
# COMPACT_ATOMS: atom_id res chain seq x y z
N MET A 1 -9.60 39.90 -20.54
CA MET A 1 -9.70 39.51 -21.96
C MET A 1 -11.07 38.87 -22.16
N ASN A 2 -11.87 39.37 -23.10
CA ASN A 2 -13.17 38.78 -23.44
C ASN A 2 -12.90 37.54 -24.30
N ILE A 3 -13.13 36.35 -23.76
CA ILE A 3 -13.06 35.10 -24.53
C ILE A 3 -14.32 35.05 -25.40
N PRO A 4 -14.22 34.95 -26.74
CA PRO A 4 -15.38 34.78 -27.60
C PRO A 4 -16.00 33.41 -27.35
N THR A 5 -17.18 33.36 -26.72
CA THR A 5 -17.91 32.12 -26.41
C THR A 5 -18.47 31.39 -27.65
N THR A 6 -18.14 31.85 -28.85
CA THR A 6 -18.72 31.37 -30.11
C THR A 6 -17.99 30.19 -30.76
N GLN A 7 -16.88 29.70 -30.18
CA GLN A 7 -16.12 28.57 -30.73
C GLN A 7 -16.19 27.26 -29.91
N ILE A 8 -16.82 27.26 -28.73
CA ILE A 8 -16.90 26.03 -27.91
C ILE A 8 -18.10 25.20 -28.35
N LYS A 9 -17.86 24.15 -29.15
CA LYS A 9 -18.92 23.33 -29.76
C LYS A 9 -19.57 22.30 -28.83
N ASN A 10 -18.97 21.96 -27.69
CA ASN A 10 -19.66 21.21 -26.63
C ASN A 10 -18.79 21.13 -25.37
N PHE A 11 -19.39 21.31 -24.20
CA PHE A 11 -18.72 21.14 -22.89
C PHE A 11 -18.78 19.68 -22.39
N ASP A 12 -19.51 18.81 -23.09
CA ASP A 12 -19.76 17.41 -22.70
C ASP A 12 -18.65 16.43 -23.12
N THR A 13 -17.54 16.91 -23.69
CA THR A 13 -16.45 16.06 -24.23
C THR A 13 -15.09 16.28 -23.58
N ILE A 14 -15.04 16.99 -22.44
CA ILE A 14 -13.79 17.28 -21.73
C ILE A 14 -13.74 16.39 -20.49
N ASP A 15 -12.87 15.38 -20.50
CA ASP A 15 -12.75 14.40 -19.42
C ASP A 15 -11.91 14.91 -18.24
N SER A 16 -11.15 16.00 -18.42
CA SER A 16 -10.32 16.60 -17.36
C SER A 16 -9.99 18.08 -17.58
N ILE A 17 -9.58 18.76 -16.51
CA ILE A 17 -9.10 20.15 -16.56
C ILE A 17 -7.86 20.29 -17.45
N ASP A 18 -6.99 19.28 -17.51
CA ASP A 18 -5.78 19.29 -18.34
C ASP A 18 -6.13 19.24 -19.84
N GLU A 19 -7.15 18.45 -20.22
CA GLU A 19 -7.66 18.40 -21.59
C GLU A 19 -8.34 19.71 -21.99
N ALA A 20 -9.02 20.35 -21.04
CA ALA A 20 -9.60 21.69 -21.24
C ALA A 20 -8.50 22.74 -21.49
N ALA A 21 -7.39 22.66 -20.75
CA ALA A 21 -6.24 23.55 -20.89
C ALA A 21 -5.55 23.37 -22.25
N GLU A 22 -5.32 22.12 -22.68
CA GLU A 22 -4.77 21.84 -24.02
C GLU A 22 -5.68 22.34 -25.15
N LEU A 23 -7.00 22.20 -25.01
CA LEU A 23 -7.96 22.73 -26.00
C LEU A 23 -7.91 24.25 -26.09
N VAL A 24 -7.81 24.93 -24.96
CA VAL A 24 -7.69 26.40 -24.90
C VAL A 24 -6.36 26.86 -25.48
N ASP A 25 -5.25 26.19 -25.15
CA ASP A 25 -3.93 26.54 -25.67
C ASP A 25 -3.86 26.37 -27.20
N ASN A 26 -4.41 25.27 -27.73
CA ASN A 26 -4.50 25.06 -29.19
C ASN A 26 -5.35 26.13 -29.90
N LEU A 27 -6.43 26.62 -29.27
CA LEU A 27 -7.26 27.69 -29.82
C LEU A 27 -6.54 29.04 -29.82
N VAL A 28 -5.72 29.32 -28.80
CA VAL A 28 -4.91 30.53 -28.71
C VAL A 28 -3.75 30.48 -29.73
N GLU A 29 -3.15 29.32 -29.95
CA GLU A 29 -2.12 29.12 -30.99
C GLU A 29 -2.67 29.30 -32.41
N GLU A 30 -3.94 28.95 -32.67
CA GLU A 30 -4.58 29.21 -33.97
C GLU A 30 -4.82 30.70 -34.24
N GLU A 31 -5.11 31.51 -33.22
CA GLU A 31 -5.24 32.98 -33.35
C GLU A 31 -3.87 33.69 -33.41
N MET A 32 -2.81 33.08 -32.87
CA MET A 32 -1.44 33.61 -32.85
C MET A 32 -0.58 33.04 -33.99
N ARG A 33 -0.95 33.25 -35.25
CA ARG A 33 0.00 33.08 -36.36
C ARG A 33 0.65 34.40 -36.77
N GLU A 34 1.99 34.35 -36.81
CA GLU A 34 2.96 35.33 -37.32
C GLU A 34 3.56 36.34 -36.34
N ILE A 35 4.16 35.85 -35.24
CA ILE A 35 5.37 36.50 -34.72
C ILE A 35 6.53 35.51 -34.89
N GLU A 36 7.31 35.70 -35.94
CA GLU A 36 8.52 34.91 -36.19
C GLU A 36 9.64 35.46 -35.28
N ILE A 37 9.74 34.91 -34.07
CA ILE A 37 10.80 35.26 -33.12
C ILE A 37 12.10 34.62 -33.62
N PRO A 38 13.21 35.37 -33.75
CA PRO A 38 14.49 34.78 -34.13
C PRO A 38 14.89 33.67 -33.14
N PRO A 39 15.41 32.52 -33.59
CA PRO A 39 15.72 31.39 -32.70
C PRO A 39 16.64 31.74 -31.52
N GLU A 40 17.55 32.69 -31.71
CA GLU A 40 18.42 33.19 -30.63
C GLU A 40 17.64 33.95 -29.55
N VAL A 41 16.67 34.79 -29.95
CA VAL A 41 15.84 35.57 -29.03
C VAL A 41 14.90 34.64 -28.26
N GLU A 42 14.34 33.66 -28.95
CA GLU A 42 13.51 32.60 -28.35
C GLU A 42 14.32 31.80 -27.32
N PHE A 43 15.54 31.37 -27.66
CA PHE A 43 16.43 30.65 -26.75
C PHE A 43 16.71 31.45 -25.47
N TRP A 44 17.10 32.73 -25.59
CA TRP A 44 17.37 33.58 -24.43
C TRP A 44 16.11 33.85 -23.60
N GLY A 45 14.95 33.97 -24.25
CA GLY A 45 13.65 34.06 -23.57
C GLY A 45 13.37 32.84 -22.70
N HIS A 46 13.57 31.63 -23.25
CA HIS A 46 13.42 30.39 -22.49
C HIS A 46 14.44 30.28 -21.35
N CYS A 47 15.70 30.65 -21.57
CA CYS A 47 16.71 30.67 -20.52
C CYS A 47 16.34 31.64 -19.39
N SER A 48 15.83 32.83 -19.72
CA SER A 48 15.38 33.81 -18.73
C SER A 48 14.21 33.27 -17.91
N ASN A 49 13.24 32.61 -18.54
CA ASN A 49 12.11 32.01 -17.84
C ASN A 49 12.55 30.87 -16.89
N LEU A 50 13.47 30.01 -17.34
CA LEU A 50 14.03 28.95 -16.51
C LEU A 50 14.86 29.50 -15.33
N GLN A 51 15.58 30.60 -15.54
CA GLN A 51 16.32 31.28 -14.48
C GLN A 51 15.38 31.82 -13.40
N VAL A 52 14.31 32.52 -13.79
CA VAL A 52 13.28 33.00 -12.85
C VAL A 52 12.62 31.82 -12.12
N TRP A 53 12.34 30.74 -12.83
CA TRP A 53 11.76 29.54 -12.23
C TRP A 53 12.69 28.92 -11.16
N TYR A 54 14.00 28.85 -11.42
CA TYR A 54 14.99 28.45 -10.42
C TYR A 54 15.05 29.40 -9.23
N GLU A 55 15.07 30.72 -9.47
CA GLU A 55 15.12 31.75 -8.41
C GLU A 55 13.88 31.74 -7.51
N GLN A 56 12.74 31.28 -8.02
CA GLN A 56 11.50 31.09 -7.27
C GLN A 56 11.37 29.67 -6.68
N GLY A 57 12.46 28.89 -6.65
CA GLY A 57 12.49 27.57 -6.05
C GLY A 57 11.71 26.52 -6.83
N TYR A 58 11.73 26.61 -8.16
CA TYR A 58 10.99 25.74 -9.08
C TYR A 58 9.47 25.75 -8.89
N ASP A 59 8.88 26.90 -8.55
CA ASP A 59 7.42 27.06 -8.45
C ASP A 59 6.73 26.57 -9.74
N THR A 60 5.97 25.47 -9.62
CA THR A 60 5.32 24.78 -10.73
C THR A 60 4.12 25.54 -11.29
N SER A 61 3.75 26.67 -10.69
CA SER A 61 2.76 27.59 -11.25
C SER A 61 3.32 28.54 -12.32
N LEU A 62 4.64 28.70 -12.38
CA LEU A 62 5.32 29.64 -13.29
C LEU A 62 5.61 29.06 -14.68
N ILE A 63 5.56 27.74 -14.82
CA ILE A 63 5.76 27.01 -16.07
C ILE A 63 4.65 25.97 -16.20
N HIS A 64 4.20 25.69 -17.42
CA HIS A 64 3.20 24.66 -17.68
C HIS A 64 3.56 23.32 -17.01
N SER A 65 2.60 22.71 -16.32
CA SER A 65 2.80 21.58 -15.39
C SER A 65 3.45 20.36 -16.06
N ASN A 66 3.11 20.09 -17.34
CA ASN A 66 3.69 19.00 -18.12
C ASN A 66 5.18 19.19 -18.41
N ILE A 67 5.60 20.44 -18.61
CA ILE A 67 7.00 20.79 -18.86
C ILE A 67 7.77 20.81 -17.54
N ALA A 68 7.20 21.47 -16.52
CA ALA A 68 7.80 21.59 -15.19
C ALA A 68 8.13 20.20 -14.59
N PHE A 69 7.21 19.23 -14.68
CA PHE A 69 7.42 17.89 -14.12
C PHE A 69 8.57 17.13 -14.79
N GLN A 70 8.70 17.21 -16.12
CA GLN A 70 9.77 16.53 -16.86
C GLN A 70 11.12 17.20 -16.61
N ILE A 71 11.17 18.53 -16.52
CA ILE A 71 12.41 19.24 -16.21
C ILE A 71 12.84 18.96 -14.77
N LEU A 72 11.91 18.98 -13.80
CA LEU A 72 12.19 18.61 -12.41
C LEU A 72 12.77 17.20 -12.29
N LYS A 73 12.22 16.23 -13.04
CA LYS A 73 12.77 14.88 -13.11
C LYS A 73 14.21 14.89 -13.62
N LYS A 74 14.48 15.59 -14.73
CA LYS A 74 15.83 15.69 -15.31
C LYS A 74 16.83 16.37 -14.37
N LEU A 75 16.42 17.44 -13.69
CA LEU A 75 17.22 18.13 -12.69
C LEU A 75 17.52 17.24 -11.47
N THR A 76 16.54 16.43 -11.05
CA THR A 76 16.72 15.43 -9.99
C THR A 76 17.74 14.35 -10.41
N GLU A 77 17.66 13.87 -11.66
CA GLU A 77 18.58 12.87 -12.23
C GLU A 77 20.04 13.38 -12.28
N VAL A 78 20.25 14.68 -12.53
CA VAL A 78 21.59 15.29 -12.53
C VAL A 78 22.07 15.71 -11.13
N GLY A 79 21.23 15.54 -10.10
CA GLY A 79 21.61 15.68 -8.70
C GLY A 79 21.26 17.02 -8.04
N ASP A 80 20.37 17.82 -8.61
CA ASP A 80 19.91 19.06 -7.97
C ASP A 80 19.04 18.75 -6.73
N PRO A 81 19.45 19.18 -5.52
CA PRO A 81 18.73 18.87 -4.29
C PRO A 81 17.40 19.61 -4.18
N LEU A 82 17.34 20.88 -4.62
CA LEU A 82 16.12 21.67 -4.56
C LEU A 82 15.08 21.12 -5.55
N ALA A 83 15.52 20.77 -6.76
CA ALA A 83 14.65 20.16 -7.74
C ALA A 83 14.10 18.82 -7.25
N ARG A 84 14.93 18.02 -6.55
CA ARG A 84 14.52 16.75 -5.96
C ARG A 84 13.38 16.94 -4.96
N ASP A 85 13.48 17.89 -4.05
CA ASP A 85 12.47 18.12 -3.02
C ASP A 85 11.15 18.59 -3.64
N VAL A 86 11.23 19.53 -4.60
CA VAL A 86 10.05 20.00 -5.34
C VAL A 86 9.44 18.87 -6.15
N TYR A 87 10.26 18.05 -6.82
CA TYR A 87 9.81 16.92 -7.63
C TYR A 87 9.04 15.89 -6.79
N LYS A 88 9.54 15.54 -5.60
CA LYS A 88 8.83 14.66 -4.66
C LYS A 88 7.48 15.25 -4.24
N GLY A 89 7.44 16.52 -3.84
CA GLY A 89 6.20 17.21 -3.47
C GLY A 89 5.17 17.22 -4.61
N GLU A 90 5.64 17.35 -5.84
CA GLU A 90 4.81 17.40 -7.04
C GLU A 90 4.29 16.00 -7.44
N ILE A 91 5.01 14.91 -7.11
CA ILE A 91 4.51 13.53 -7.17
C ILE A 91 3.40 13.32 -6.15
N ILE A 92 3.61 13.72 -4.89
CA ILE A 92 2.63 13.60 -3.81
C ILE A 92 1.35 14.36 -4.18
N LYS A 93 1.47 15.64 -4.57
CA LYS A 93 0.36 16.50 -4.97
C LYS A 93 -0.46 15.90 -6.12
N ARG A 94 0.20 15.33 -7.14
CA ARG A 94 -0.49 14.65 -8.26
C ARG A 94 -1.19 13.38 -7.83
N TYR A 95 -0.63 12.65 -6.88
CA TYR A 95 -1.23 11.42 -6.39
C TYR A 95 -2.48 11.71 -5.54
N GLU A 96 -2.41 12.70 -4.65
CA GLU A 96 -3.53 13.09 -3.77
C GLU A 96 -4.69 13.72 -4.53
N ASN A 97 -4.41 14.60 -5.49
CA ASN A 97 -5.43 15.32 -6.26
C ASN A 97 -5.81 14.63 -7.58
N GLY A 98 -5.08 13.59 -7.97
CA GLY A 98 -5.24 12.92 -9.25
C GLY A 98 -6.42 11.96 -9.31
N THR A 99 -6.90 11.72 -10.53
CA THR A 99 -7.87 10.65 -10.79
C THR A 99 -7.24 9.27 -10.55
N GLU A 100 -8.06 8.22 -10.44
CA GLU A 100 -7.55 6.85 -10.33
C GLU A 100 -6.64 6.45 -11.51
N LYS A 101 -6.88 6.98 -12.72
CA LYS A 101 -5.99 6.78 -13.87
C LYS A 101 -4.62 7.41 -13.64
N THR A 102 -4.59 8.61 -13.07
CA THR A 102 -3.35 9.33 -12.72
C THR A 102 -2.57 8.57 -11.65
N LYS A 103 -3.23 8.14 -10.57
CA LYS A 103 -2.61 7.34 -9.51
C LYS A 103 -2.03 6.04 -10.06
N GLU A 104 -2.79 5.35 -10.90
CA GLU A 104 -2.36 4.11 -11.53
C GLU A 104 -1.15 4.30 -12.46
N TYR A 105 -1.15 5.38 -13.25
CA TYR A 105 0.02 5.77 -14.06
C TYR A 105 1.25 6.03 -13.17
N LEU A 106 1.09 6.79 -12.09
CA LEU A 106 2.19 7.09 -11.16
C LEU A 106 2.79 5.83 -10.53
N ARG A 107 1.95 4.86 -10.17
CA ARG A 107 2.38 3.54 -9.67
C ARG A 107 3.14 2.76 -10.74
N LYS A 108 2.56 2.59 -11.92
CA LYS A 108 3.13 1.77 -13.01
C LYS A 108 4.43 2.33 -13.58
N ALA A 109 4.51 3.64 -13.73
CA ALA A 109 5.70 4.31 -14.23
C ALA A 109 6.83 4.40 -13.18
N GLY A 110 6.58 3.97 -11.94
CA GLY A 110 7.59 3.85 -10.89
C GLY A 110 7.93 5.15 -10.17
N PHE A 111 7.16 6.23 -10.36
CA PHE A 111 7.42 7.54 -9.74
C PHE A 111 7.41 7.49 -8.22
N LEU A 112 6.59 6.63 -7.62
CA LEU A 112 6.54 6.48 -6.16
C LEU A 112 7.84 5.93 -5.56
N ARG A 113 8.76 5.38 -6.36
CA ARG A 113 10.08 4.90 -5.88
C ARG A 113 11.03 6.04 -5.54
N GLU A 114 10.75 7.25 -6.01
CA GLU A 114 11.53 8.45 -5.71
C GLU A 114 11.22 9.02 -4.32
N LEU A 115 10.09 8.63 -3.72
CA LEU A 115 9.65 9.06 -2.39
C LEU A 115 10.33 8.23 -1.30
N GLN A 116 10.39 8.79 -0.09
CA GLN A 116 10.75 8.01 1.09
C GLN A 116 9.70 6.92 1.35
N VAL A 117 10.09 5.87 2.06
CA VAL A 117 9.23 4.68 2.23
C VAL A 117 7.95 5.02 2.99
N ASP A 118 8.05 5.83 4.04
CA ASP A 118 6.92 6.34 4.83
C ASP A 118 6.02 7.26 4.00
N GLU A 119 6.58 8.21 3.24
CA GLU A 119 5.81 9.07 2.32
C GLU A 119 5.02 8.23 1.31
N ARG A 120 5.67 7.24 0.69
CA ARG A 120 5.03 6.33 -0.26
C ARG A 120 3.92 5.53 0.40
N LEU A 121 4.16 4.98 1.59
CA LEU A 121 3.17 4.17 2.29
C LEU A 121 1.96 5.00 2.72
N ASN A 122 2.17 6.25 3.13
CA ASN A 122 1.09 7.18 3.46
C ASN A 122 0.20 7.51 2.25
N LEU A 123 0.74 7.45 1.02
CA LEU A 123 -0.06 7.56 -0.21
C LEU A 123 -0.75 6.25 -0.61
N LEU A 124 -0.15 5.11 -0.29
CA LEU A 124 -0.66 3.80 -0.71
C LEU A 124 -1.67 3.19 0.26
N LEU A 125 -1.72 3.67 1.51
CA LEU A 125 -2.53 3.10 2.57
C LEU A 125 -3.48 4.14 3.16
N ASP A 126 -4.66 3.70 3.59
CA ASP A 126 -5.50 4.53 4.44
C ASP A 126 -4.82 4.82 5.79
N ASN A 127 -5.28 5.89 6.46
CA ASN A 127 -4.69 6.34 7.73
C ASN A 127 -4.64 5.25 8.81
N GLN A 128 -5.60 4.33 8.81
CA GLN A 128 -5.66 3.25 9.80
C GLN A 128 -4.58 2.19 9.53
N ASN A 129 -4.42 1.77 8.27
CA ASN A 129 -3.43 0.78 7.86
C ASN A 129 -2.02 1.36 7.97
N PHE A 130 -1.81 2.61 7.55
CA PHE A 130 -0.53 3.28 7.70
C PHE A 130 -0.13 3.38 9.18
N GLY A 131 -1.02 3.87 10.04
CA GLY A 131 -0.75 3.96 11.48
C GLY A 131 -0.48 2.59 12.12
N ALA A 132 -1.22 1.55 11.73
CA ALA A 132 -0.97 0.19 12.19
C ALA A 132 0.40 -0.34 11.74
N LEU A 133 0.84 -0.02 10.53
CA LEU A 133 2.14 -0.44 10.01
C LEU A 133 3.29 0.28 10.73
N MET A 134 3.12 1.56 11.07
CA MET A 134 4.08 2.31 11.86
C MET A 134 4.23 1.71 13.27
N GLU A 135 3.13 1.44 13.97
CA GLU A 135 3.18 0.77 15.27
C GLU A 135 3.78 -0.64 15.17
N LEU A 136 3.45 -1.40 14.12
CA LEU A 136 4.04 -2.71 13.88
C LEU A 136 5.56 -2.61 13.73
N SER A 137 6.06 -1.56 13.08
CA SER A 137 7.49 -1.30 12.92
C SER A 137 8.22 -0.96 14.24
N GLU A 138 7.48 -0.67 15.31
CA GLU A 138 8.04 -0.51 16.65
C GLU A 138 8.00 -1.83 17.43
N GLU A 139 7.05 -2.71 17.11
CA GLU A 139 6.86 -4.01 17.78
C GLU A 139 7.78 -5.12 17.23
N VAL A 140 8.24 -5.00 15.99
CA VAL A 140 9.10 -6.01 15.34
C VAL A 140 10.54 -5.50 15.17
N THR A 141 11.50 -6.41 15.31
CA THR A 141 12.93 -6.12 15.14
C THR A 141 13.53 -6.99 14.04
N PHE A 142 14.22 -6.37 13.09
CA PHE A 142 14.96 -7.09 12.05
C PHE A 142 16.46 -7.08 12.42
N ASP A 143 16.91 -8.07 13.18
CA ASP A 143 18.33 -8.26 13.52
C ASP A 143 19.04 -9.09 12.42
N PRO A 144 20.23 -8.73 11.91
CA PRO A 144 20.94 -7.46 11.94
C PRO A 144 20.80 -6.77 10.57
N ASN A 145 19.61 -6.27 10.22
CA ASN A 145 19.46 -5.55 8.95
C ASN A 145 19.80 -4.06 9.16
N PRO A 146 20.74 -3.45 8.41
CA PRO A 146 21.02 -2.01 8.51
C PRO A 146 19.87 -1.11 8.04
N LEU A 147 18.83 -1.68 7.42
CA LEU A 147 17.67 -0.93 6.92
C LEU A 147 16.68 -0.61 8.04
N PRO A 148 15.97 0.54 7.98
CA PRO A 148 14.86 0.82 8.89
C PRO A 148 13.79 -0.28 8.83
N THR A 149 13.19 -0.61 9.98
CA THR A 149 12.15 -1.65 10.12
C THR A 149 11.01 -1.49 9.12
N ILE A 150 10.59 -0.25 8.86
CA ILE A 150 9.50 0.05 7.92
C ILE A 150 9.85 -0.32 6.47
N GLU A 151 11.13 -0.23 6.08
CA GLU A 151 11.56 -0.67 4.75
C GLU A 151 11.50 -2.19 4.61
N CYS A 152 11.86 -2.90 5.68
CA CYS A 152 11.79 -4.36 5.69
C CYS A 152 10.34 -4.85 5.60
N LEU A 153 9.40 -4.17 6.26
CA LEU A 153 7.98 -4.51 6.22
C LEU A 153 7.35 -4.34 4.83
N LEU A 154 7.89 -3.45 3.99
CA LEU A 154 7.35 -3.20 2.66
C LEU A 154 7.32 -4.46 1.79
N TRP A 155 8.34 -5.31 1.88
CA TRP A 155 8.41 -6.55 1.09
C TRP A 155 7.53 -7.66 1.64
N ARG A 156 6.90 -7.44 2.79
CA ARG A 156 6.11 -8.42 3.51
C ARG A 156 4.62 -8.09 3.51
N ILE A 157 4.22 -7.04 2.80
CA ILE A 157 2.82 -6.63 2.68
C ILE A 157 2.36 -6.68 1.23
N SER A 158 1.10 -7.05 1.04
CA SER A 158 0.36 -6.81 -0.21
C SER A 158 -0.75 -5.79 0.04
N ILE A 159 -0.85 -4.81 -0.86
CA ILE A 159 -1.78 -3.70 -0.74
C ILE A 159 -2.82 -3.81 -1.86
N LYS A 160 -4.10 -3.72 -1.51
CA LYS A 160 -5.21 -3.58 -2.45
C LYS A 160 -6.21 -2.58 -1.91
N GLU A 161 -6.65 -1.65 -2.77
CA GLU A 161 -7.65 -0.62 -2.39
C GLU A 161 -7.28 0.08 -1.08
N GLU A 162 -6.03 0.55 -0.99
CA GLU A 162 -5.49 1.29 0.16
C GLU A 162 -5.45 0.51 1.49
N LYS A 163 -5.62 -0.82 1.44
CA LYS A 163 -5.60 -1.70 2.61
C LYS A 163 -4.54 -2.78 2.47
N ILE A 164 -3.94 -3.16 3.61
CA ILE A 164 -3.08 -4.33 3.69
C ILE A 164 -3.96 -5.58 3.68
N ILE A 165 -3.84 -6.39 2.64
CA ILE A 165 -4.61 -7.63 2.46
C ILE A 165 -3.81 -8.88 2.81
N GLU A 166 -2.49 -8.79 2.75
CA GLU A 166 -1.57 -9.88 3.11
C GLU A 166 -0.43 -9.29 3.91
N LEU A 167 -0.07 -9.98 4.99
CA LEU A 167 1.04 -9.63 5.86
C LEU A 167 1.79 -10.90 6.23
N ASP A 168 3.07 -10.94 5.86
CA ASP A 168 4.00 -11.98 6.23
C ASP A 168 4.93 -11.46 7.32
N LEU A 169 5.06 -12.15 8.45
CA LEU A 169 6.05 -11.87 9.51
C LEU A 169 6.76 -13.14 9.94
N SER A 170 6.89 -14.10 9.03
CA SER A 170 7.64 -15.34 9.23
C SER A 170 9.12 -15.08 9.51
N ASP A 171 9.72 -15.91 10.37
CA ASP A 171 11.17 -15.87 10.64
C ASP A 171 11.65 -14.49 11.14
N LEU A 172 10.97 -13.93 12.14
CA LEU A 172 11.31 -12.64 12.77
C LEU A 172 11.57 -12.77 14.27
N ASP A 173 11.84 -13.99 14.74
CA ASP A 173 12.07 -14.31 16.15
C ASP A 173 10.97 -13.79 17.09
N LEU A 174 9.73 -13.65 16.62
CA LEU A 174 8.64 -13.05 17.38
C LEU A 174 8.31 -13.92 18.59
N LYS A 175 8.54 -13.37 19.79
CA LYS A 175 8.22 -14.03 21.07
C LYS A 175 6.78 -13.80 21.50
N THR A 176 6.15 -12.74 20.99
CA THR A 176 4.80 -12.30 21.31
C THR A 176 4.09 -11.84 20.05
N PHE A 177 2.77 -12.05 20.01
CA PHE A 177 1.95 -11.60 18.89
C PHE A 177 1.93 -10.06 18.81
N PRO A 178 2.31 -9.45 17.68
CA PRO A 178 2.28 -8.00 17.52
C PRO A 178 0.83 -7.47 17.53
N LYS A 179 0.51 -6.57 18.47
CA LYS A 179 -0.87 -6.07 18.67
C LYS A 179 -1.29 -5.14 17.56
N ALA A 180 -0.35 -4.47 16.89
CA ALA A 180 -0.63 -3.56 15.78
C ALA A 180 -1.39 -4.26 14.63
N ILE A 181 -1.11 -5.55 14.38
CA ILE A 181 -1.80 -6.37 13.35
C ILE A 181 -3.31 -6.37 13.56
N LEU A 182 -3.79 -6.34 14.81
CA LEU A 182 -5.21 -6.40 15.17
C LEU A 182 -6.01 -5.17 14.70
N LYS A 183 -5.33 -4.14 14.21
CA LYS A 183 -5.94 -2.96 13.58
C LYS A 183 -6.18 -3.15 12.08
N LEU A 184 -5.60 -4.16 11.44
CA LEU A 184 -5.71 -4.42 10.00
C LEU A 184 -6.99 -5.19 9.64
N LYS A 185 -8.15 -4.53 9.78
CA LYS A 185 -9.48 -5.18 9.57
C LYS A 185 -9.69 -5.75 8.16
N GLY A 186 -8.95 -5.24 7.17
CA GLY A 186 -9.00 -5.71 5.77
C GLY A 186 -8.06 -6.88 5.46
N LEU A 187 -7.31 -7.38 6.44
CA LEU A 187 -6.33 -8.44 6.24
C LEU A 187 -7.03 -9.76 5.89
N ILE A 188 -6.58 -10.40 4.82
CA ILE A 188 -7.10 -11.65 4.27
C ILE A 188 -6.15 -12.81 4.59
N ILE A 189 -4.84 -12.57 4.49
CA ILE A 189 -3.79 -13.58 4.72
C ILE A 189 -2.84 -13.04 5.79
N LEU A 190 -2.63 -13.82 6.85
CA LEU A 190 -1.67 -13.52 7.90
C LEU A 190 -0.72 -14.71 8.06
N ILE A 191 0.57 -14.45 7.83
CA ILE A 191 1.63 -15.47 7.94
C ILE A 191 2.57 -15.08 9.08
N LEU A 192 2.74 -15.99 10.04
CA LEU A 192 3.55 -15.83 11.24
C LEU A 192 4.42 -17.08 11.47
N ASN A 193 4.72 -17.83 10.42
CA ASN A 193 5.46 -19.10 10.50
C ASN A 193 6.86 -18.89 11.11
N ASP A 194 7.47 -19.96 11.62
CA ASP A 194 8.87 -19.94 12.05
C ASP A 194 9.19 -18.82 13.06
N ASN A 195 8.36 -18.71 14.10
CA ASN A 195 8.53 -17.74 15.18
C ASN A 195 8.52 -18.46 16.55
N TYR A 196 8.53 -17.69 17.65
CA TYR A 196 8.48 -18.23 19.01
C TYR A 196 7.19 -17.86 19.74
N LEU A 197 6.09 -17.68 19.01
CA LEU A 197 4.80 -17.31 19.58
C LEU A 197 4.31 -18.42 20.48
N LYS A 198 3.91 -18.06 21.71
CA LYS A 198 3.35 -19.00 22.68
C LYS A 198 1.83 -19.02 22.69
N THR A 199 1.21 -17.95 22.22
CA THR A 199 -0.23 -17.74 22.21
C THR A 199 -0.63 -16.86 21.04
N VAL A 200 -1.88 -17.02 20.59
CA VAL A 200 -2.58 -16.06 19.74
C VAL A 200 -3.60 -15.34 20.62
N PRO A 201 -3.67 -14.00 20.59
CA PRO A 201 -4.58 -13.25 21.46
C PRO A 201 -6.05 -13.44 21.07
N SER A 202 -6.96 -13.30 22.04
CA SER A 202 -8.41 -13.42 21.80
C SER A 202 -8.96 -12.36 20.83
N GLU A 203 -8.23 -11.26 20.71
CA GLU A 203 -8.54 -10.12 19.86
C GLU A 203 -8.30 -10.40 18.38
N ILE A 204 -7.71 -11.55 18.02
CA ILE A 204 -7.57 -12.00 16.62
C ILE A 204 -8.90 -12.00 15.87
N ARG A 205 -10.02 -12.20 16.59
CA ARG A 205 -11.39 -12.10 16.05
C ARG A 205 -11.71 -10.73 15.41
N LYS A 206 -10.95 -9.68 15.72
CA LYS A 206 -11.09 -8.36 15.10
C LYS A 206 -10.71 -8.35 13.61
N LEU A 207 -9.94 -9.35 13.16
CA LEU A 207 -9.58 -9.54 11.76
C LEU A 207 -10.73 -10.23 11.02
N SER A 208 -11.87 -9.52 10.90
CA SER A 208 -13.11 -10.08 10.37
C SER A 208 -13.03 -10.56 8.92
N SER A 209 -12.05 -10.07 8.16
CA SER A 209 -11.82 -10.46 6.76
C SER A 209 -10.80 -11.58 6.59
N LEU A 210 -10.20 -12.08 7.67
CA LEU A 210 -9.11 -13.05 7.59
C LEU A 210 -9.63 -14.40 7.09
N LYS A 211 -9.00 -14.89 6.02
CA LYS A 211 -9.31 -16.18 5.40
C LYS A 211 -8.23 -17.21 5.68
N GLN A 212 -6.98 -16.79 5.73
CA GLN A 212 -5.83 -17.68 5.91
C GLN A 212 -5.01 -17.22 7.11
N LEU A 213 -4.82 -18.13 8.07
CA LEU A 213 -3.95 -17.93 9.22
C LEU A 213 -2.87 -19.01 9.23
N TRP A 214 -1.62 -18.60 9.00
CA TRP A 214 -0.46 -19.48 9.04
C TRP A 214 0.40 -19.12 10.25
N ILE A 215 0.56 -20.07 11.15
CA ILE A 215 1.23 -19.97 12.45
C ILE A 215 2.09 -21.22 12.69
N GLU A 216 2.60 -21.83 11.63
CA GLU A 216 3.39 -23.06 11.69
C GLU A 216 4.73 -22.84 12.42
N GLU A 217 5.32 -23.90 12.94
CA GLU A 217 6.66 -23.90 13.56
C GLU A 217 6.83 -22.87 14.68
N ASN A 218 5.79 -22.68 15.48
CA ASN A 218 5.78 -21.78 16.64
C ASN A 218 5.89 -22.58 17.96
N LYS A 219 5.48 -21.99 19.09
CA LYS A 219 5.45 -22.63 20.41
C LYS A 219 4.05 -22.52 21.03
N ILE A 220 3.01 -22.44 20.20
CA ILE A 220 1.63 -22.21 20.60
C ILE A 220 1.10 -23.45 21.31
N THR A 221 0.54 -23.26 22.51
CA THR A 221 0.00 -24.36 23.32
C THR A 221 -1.51 -24.55 23.18
N HIS A 222 -2.22 -23.49 22.83
CA HIS A 222 -3.67 -23.46 22.67
C HIS A 222 -4.05 -22.37 21.66
N LEU A 223 -5.11 -22.60 20.89
CA LEU A 223 -5.78 -21.56 20.11
C LEU A 223 -6.83 -20.86 21.01
N PRO A 224 -7.04 -19.55 20.89
CA PRO A 224 -8.05 -18.84 21.69
C PRO A 224 -9.46 -19.25 21.24
N ASP A 225 -10.40 -19.39 22.17
CA ASP A 225 -11.80 -19.78 21.84
C ASP A 225 -12.47 -18.83 20.84
N SER A 226 -12.08 -17.55 20.87
CA SER A 226 -12.56 -16.53 19.95
C SER A 226 -12.21 -16.79 18.49
N ILE A 227 -11.25 -17.68 18.18
CA ILE A 227 -10.96 -18.06 16.80
C ILE A 227 -12.20 -18.66 16.14
N CYS A 228 -13.06 -19.35 16.91
CA CYS A 228 -14.30 -19.97 16.45
C CYS A 228 -15.36 -18.97 15.97
N GLU A 229 -15.20 -17.68 16.29
CA GLU A 229 -16.08 -16.59 15.83
C GLU A 229 -15.70 -16.07 14.43
N MET A 230 -14.52 -16.44 13.93
CA MET A 230 -13.97 -15.97 12.66
C MET A 230 -14.52 -16.80 11.49
N VAL A 231 -15.81 -16.62 11.20
CA VAL A 231 -16.53 -17.37 10.15
C VAL A 231 -15.94 -17.20 8.75
N SER A 232 -15.09 -16.20 8.52
CA SER A 232 -14.39 -15.98 7.26
C SER A 232 -13.16 -16.89 7.05
N LEU A 233 -12.67 -17.57 8.10
CA LEU A 233 -11.51 -18.45 7.98
C LEU A 233 -11.81 -19.64 7.08
N GLU A 234 -10.96 -19.81 6.08
CA GLU A 234 -10.96 -20.91 5.11
C GLU A 234 -9.77 -21.85 5.37
N GLU A 235 -8.66 -21.32 5.90
CA GLU A 235 -7.44 -22.10 6.14
C GLU A 235 -6.77 -21.74 7.48
N ILE A 236 -6.42 -22.77 8.24
CA ILE A 236 -5.59 -22.65 9.45
C ILE A 236 -4.42 -23.63 9.31
N TRP A 237 -3.22 -23.08 9.23
CA TRP A 237 -1.98 -23.85 9.20
C TRP A 237 -1.23 -23.62 10.51
N ALA A 238 -1.21 -24.63 11.37
CA ALA A 238 -0.66 -24.56 12.72
C ALA A 238 0.18 -25.80 13.05
N GLY A 239 0.82 -26.39 12.05
CA GLY A 239 1.77 -27.50 12.24
C GLY A 239 2.98 -27.09 13.08
N GLY A 240 3.69 -28.07 13.67
CA GLY A 240 4.95 -27.80 14.39
C GLY A 240 4.79 -26.95 15.65
N ASN A 241 3.66 -27.07 16.34
CA ASN A 241 3.35 -26.34 17.57
C ASN A 241 3.25 -27.30 18.77
N LYS A 242 2.68 -26.83 19.89
CA LYS A 242 2.46 -27.61 21.12
C LYS A 242 0.98 -27.64 21.50
N ILE A 243 0.10 -27.58 20.51
CA ILE A 243 -1.35 -27.51 20.74
C ILE A 243 -1.82 -28.83 21.34
N GLN A 244 -2.42 -28.77 22.53
CA GLN A 244 -2.90 -29.96 23.24
C GLN A 244 -4.39 -30.22 23.02
N VAL A 245 -5.17 -29.15 22.90
CA VAL A 245 -6.63 -29.18 22.78
C VAL A 245 -7.07 -28.11 21.79
N LEU A 246 -8.06 -28.44 20.96
CA LEU A 246 -8.75 -27.46 20.11
C LEU A 246 -9.89 -26.81 20.89
N PRO A 247 -10.23 -25.53 20.63
CA PRO A 247 -11.39 -24.89 21.24
C PRO A 247 -12.68 -25.71 21.14
N ASP A 248 -13.47 -25.74 22.21
CA ASP A 248 -14.70 -26.55 22.29
C ASP A 248 -15.69 -26.27 21.16
N ASN A 249 -15.68 -25.05 20.63
CA ASN A 249 -16.57 -24.57 19.56
C ASN A 249 -15.90 -24.47 18.18
N ILE A 250 -14.83 -25.22 17.91
CA ILE A 250 -14.13 -25.19 16.60
C ILE A 250 -15.09 -25.38 15.40
N GLY A 251 -16.18 -26.12 15.60
CA GLY A 251 -17.27 -26.27 14.62
C GLY A 251 -17.98 -25.00 14.18
N GLY A 252 -17.74 -23.85 14.83
CA GLY A 252 -18.22 -22.53 14.39
C GLY A 252 -17.56 -22.02 13.11
N LEU A 253 -16.41 -22.60 12.73
CA LEU A 253 -15.67 -22.27 11.52
C LEU A 253 -16.29 -22.95 10.28
N ILE A 254 -17.52 -22.54 9.95
CA ILE A 254 -18.34 -23.18 8.91
C ILE A 254 -17.73 -23.13 7.49
N ASN A 255 -16.81 -22.20 7.23
CA ASN A 255 -16.13 -22.04 5.94
C ASN A 255 -14.72 -22.66 5.93
N LEU A 256 -14.28 -23.30 7.01
CA LEU A 256 -12.93 -23.87 7.10
C LEU A 256 -12.79 -25.09 6.17
N ARG A 257 -11.85 -25.00 5.23
CA ARG A 257 -11.56 -26.02 4.21
C ARG A 257 -10.28 -26.77 4.50
N HIS A 258 -9.27 -26.10 5.05
CA HIS A 258 -7.96 -26.68 5.32
C HIS A 258 -7.54 -26.46 6.77
N LEU A 259 -7.34 -27.55 7.51
CA LEU A 259 -6.87 -27.52 8.90
C LEU A 259 -5.62 -28.40 9.03
N LYS A 260 -4.45 -27.76 9.13
CA LYS A 260 -3.16 -28.43 9.31
C LYS A 260 -2.69 -28.26 10.76
N LEU A 261 -2.65 -29.36 11.49
CA LEU A 261 -2.28 -29.43 12.91
C LEU A 261 -1.22 -30.51 13.15
N GLY A 262 -0.51 -30.95 12.11
CA GLY A 262 0.51 -31.99 12.24
C GLY A 262 1.63 -31.61 13.20
N SER A 263 2.31 -32.58 13.81
CA SER A 263 3.37 -32.31 14.80
C SER A 263 2.90 -31.38 15.94
N ASN A 264 1.74 -31.67 16.52
CA ASN A 264 1.22 -31.07 17.76
C ASN A 264 1.02 -32.16 18.85
N GLU A 265 0.42 -31.80 19.98
CA GLU A 265 0.18 -32.68 21.13
C GLU A 265 -1.32 -33.02 21.32
N ILE A 266 -2.12 -32.95 20.23
CA ILE A 266 -3.57 -33.13 20.25
C ILE A 266 -3.92 -34.60 20.51
N ARG A 267 -4.68 -34.86 21.57
CA ARG A 267 -5.10 -36.21 21.97
C ARG A 267 -6.54 -36.54 21.61
N GLU A 268 -7.39 -35.53 21.56
CA GLU A 268 -8.80 -35.66 21.30
C GLU A 268 -9.31 -34.46 20.49
N LEU A 269 -10.41 -34.68 19.78
CA LEU A 269 -11.11 -33.65 19.03
C LEU A 269 -12.42 -33.32 19.78
N PRO A 270 -12.79 -32.03 19.94
CA PRO A 270 -14.03 -31.64 20.61
C PRO A 270 -15.25 -32.09 19.81
N GLU A 271 -16.41 -32.28 20.47
CA GLU A 271 -17.63 -32.71 19.80
C GLU A 271 -18.08 -31.78 18.65
N SER A 272 -17.78 -30.48 18.75
CA SER A 272 -18.11 -29.54 17.67
C SER A 272 -17.28 -29.75 16.41
N PHE A 273 -16.18 -30.50 16.45
CA PHE A 273 -15.33 -30.78 15.30
C PHE A 273 -16.12 -31.41 14.14
N TYR A 274 -17.09 -32.27 14.44
CA TYR A 274 -17.96 -32.89 13.45
C TYR A 274 -18.91 -31.90 12.74
N ARG A 275 -18.94 -30.63 13.16
CA ARG A 275 -19.73 -29.55 12.52
C ARG A 275 -18.93 -28.73 11.50
N LEU A 276 -17.65 -29.06 11.27
CA LEU A 276 -16.84 -28.46 10.20
C LEU A 276 -17.30 -28.96 8.82
N VAL A 277 -18.44 -28.46 8.35
CA VAL A 277 -19.12 -28.97 7.14
C VAL A 277 -18.37 -28.75 5.83
N SER A 278 -17.47 -27.77 5.80
CA SER A 278 -16.68 -27.42 4.61
C SER A 278 -15.28 -28.01 4.60
N LEU A 279 -14.93 -28.84 5.60
CA LEU A 279 -13.56 -29.34 5.76
C LEU A 279 -13.19 -30.34 4.67
N GLU A 280 -12.18 -30.00 3.87
CA GLU A 280 -11.69 -30.81 2.76
C GLU A 280 -10.39 -31.54 3.12
N ASN A 281 -9.48 -30.86 3.83
CA ASN A 281 -8.17 -31.39 4.18
C ASN A 281 -7.88 -31.22 5.67
N LEU A 282 -7.59 -32.33 6.33
CA LEU A 282 -7.19 -32.40 7.74
C LEU A 282 -5.83 -33.08 7.88
N SER A 283 -4.93 -32.48 8.67
CA SER A 283 -3.65 -33.10 9.07
C SER A 283 -3.51 -33.06 10.58
N LEU A 284 -3.33 -34.20 11.24
CA LEU A 284 -3.21 -34.32 12.70
C LEU A 284 -1.94 -35.07 13.15
N GLN A 285 -1.20 -35.69 12.23
CA GLN A 285 0.04 -36.44 12.51
C GLN A 285 1.27 -35.53 12.44
#